data_AF-A0A0M7L8V8-F1
#
_entry.id   AF-A0A0M7L8V8-F1
#
_cell.length_a   1.000
_cell.length_b   1.000
_cell.length_c   1.000
_cell.angle_alpha   90.00
_cell.angle_beta   90.00
_cell.angle_gamma   90.00
#
_symmetry.space_group_name_H-M   'P 1'
#
loop_
_entity.id
_entity.type
_entity.pdbx_description
1 polymer ?
#
loop_
_entity_poly.entity_id
_entity_poly.type
_entity_poly.pdbx_seq_one_letter_code
_entity_poly.pdbx_strand_id
1 'polypeptide(L)'
;MNEVIEAPARQSGIVPQQDGRSSVADVTRHVIAVQEVMRSVMKPNVHYGAIPGAGEKPTLLKPGAEVLCMTFRIADEYEIVDLSTAGAVRYRVKCIGRHQATGVALGSGLGEASTDEEKYRWRKAVCDAEFEGTPAEMKRTKYGRKSGGHYTVQQIRTEPADLANTVLKMACKRAKIAMVLNVTAASDMFSQDLEDLDAELVRHLAEDERETHMLEVRTEWVTRAQAAANEDELRATMKAGVKVFQAARDQDGYKQFAAAVQKRGAEIKQPQGDRNA
;
A
#
# COMPACT_ATOMS: atom_id res chain seq x y z
N MET A 1 -7.05 14.45 -61.65
CA MET A 1 -7.75 13.95 -60.46
C MET A 1 -6.67 13.48 -59.50
N ASN A 2 -6.36 14.27 -58.48
CA ASN A 2 -5.39 13.85 -57.47
C ASN A 2 -6.12 12.89 -56.52
N GLU A 3 -5.69 11.63 -56.49
CA GLU A 3 -6.12 10.69 -55.47
C GLU A 3 -5.65 11.21 -54.10
N VAL A 4 -6.62 11.56 -53.26
CA VAL A 4 -6.39 11.76 -51.84
C VAL A 4 -6.16 10.37 -51.26
N ILE A 5 -4.91 10.03 -51.02
CA ILE A 5 -4.54 8.84 -50.25
C ILE A 5 -4.90 9.16 -48.79
N GLU A 6 -6.11 8.79 -48.36
CA GLU A 6 -6.47 8.81 -46.95
C GLU A 6 -5.52 7.88 -46.20
N ALA A 7 -4.65 8.45 -45.37
CA ALA A 7 -3.85 7.68 -44.44
C ALA A 7 -4.81 6.90 -43.52
N PRO A 8 -4.70 5.57 -43.40
CA PRO A 8 -5.56 4.82 -42.51
C PRO A 8 -5.41 5.39 -41.11
N ALA A 9 -6.54 5.70 -40.47
CA ALA A 9 -6.57 6.19 -39.10
C ALA A 9 -5.73 5.23 -38.23
N ARG A 10 -4.56 5.70 -37.78
CA ARG A 10 -3.70 4.91 -36.90
C ARG A 10 -4.44 4.74 -35.58
N GLN A 11 -5.10 3.59 -35.42
CA GLN A 11 -5.71 3.20 -34.16
C GLN A 11 -4.60 3.02 -33.13
N SER A 12 -4.41 4.01 -32.25
CA SER A 12 -3.67 3.81 -31.01
C SER A 12 -4.45 2.78 -30.19
N GLY A 13 -3.96 1.55 -30.15
CA GLY A 13 -4.52 0.46 -29.36
C GLY A 13 -3.42 -0.41 -28.79
N ILE A 14 -3.76 -1.20 -27.78
CA ILE A 14 -2.83 -2.12 -27.12
C ILE A 14 -2.57 -3.40 -27.94
N VAL A 15 -3.29 -3.59 -29.05
CA VAL A 15 -3.08 -4.69 -29.97
C VAL A 15 -2.03 -4.28 -31.01
N PRO A 16 -0.97 -5.07 -31.23
CA PRO A 16 0.04 -4.77 -32.25
C PRO A 16 -0.58 -4.78 -33.65
N GLN A 17 -0.28 -3.76 -34.44
CA GLN A 17 -0.80 -3.62 -35.82
C GLN A 17 0.09 -4.29 -36.89
N GLN A 18 1.32 -4.68 -36.54
CA GLN A 18 2.27 -5.34 -37.45
C GLN A 18 3.09 -6.40 -36.70
N ASP A 19 3.55 -7.41 -37.42
CA ASP A 19 4.49 -8.41 -36.90
C ASP A 19 5.84 -7.74 -36.61
N GLY A 20 6.15 -7.53 -35.32
CA GLY A 20 7.37 -6.89 -34.86
C GLY A 20 7.26 -6.32 -33.45
N ARG A 21 8.38 -5.81 -32.92
CA ARG A 21 8.39 -5.11 -31.63
C ARG A 21 7.68 -3.76 -31.74
N SER A 22 6.99 -3.33 -30.68
CA SER A 22 6.50 -1.96 -30.58
C SER A 22 7.64 -0.94 -30.66
N SER A 23 7.41 0.19 -31.31
CA SER A 23 8.39 1.27 -31.32
C SER A 23 8.42 1.96 -29.95
N VAL A 24 9.55 2.61 -29.62
CA VAL A 24 9.65 3.39 -28.37
C VAL A 24 8.56 4.47 -28.33
N ALA A 25 8.26 5.10 -29.47
CA ALA A 25 7.19 6.10 -29.56
C ALA A 25 5.80 5.52 -29.23
N ASP A 26 5.52 4.27 -29.62
CA ASP A 26 4.25 3.61 -29.28
C ASP A 26 4.15 3.32 -27.79
N VAL A 27 5.22 2.78 -27.20
CA VAL A 27 5.29 2.51 -25.76
C VAL A 27 5.16 3.80 -24.96
N THR A 28 5.84 4.88 -25.38
CA THR A 28 5.71 6.20 -24.74
C THR A 28 4.29 6.74 -24.82
N ARG A 29 3.63 6.64 -25.98
CA ARG A 29 2.21 7.06 -26.11
C ARG A 29 1.28 6.26 -25.20
N HIS A 30 1.53 4.96 -25.05
CA HIS A 30 0.77 4.10 -24.14
C HIS A 30 0.94 4.53 -22.68
N VAL A 31 2.18 4.74 -22.22
CA VAL A 31 2.45 5.22 -20.85
C VAL A 31 1.79 6.58 -20.59
N ILE A 32 1.89 7.52 -21.53
CA ILE A 32 1.23 8.82 -21.42
C ILE A 32 -0.29 8.65 -21.29
N ALA A 33 -0.90 7.75 -22.06
CA ALA A 33 -2.34 7.49 -21.98
C ALA A 33 -2.74 6.94 -20.59
N VAL A 34 -2.00 6.00 -20.02
CA VAL A 34 -2.26 5.50 -18.65
C VAL A 34 -2.17 6.63 -17.63
N GLN A 35 -1.13 7.46 -17.73
CA GLN A 35 -0.95 8.62 -16.86
C GLN A 35 -2.05 9.67 -16.99
N GLU A 36 -2.53 9.91 -18.21
CA GLU A 36 -3.64 10.83 -18.46
C GLU A 36 -4.96 10.32 -17.88
N VAL A 37 -5.25 9.03 -18.02
CA VAL A 37 -6.44 8.42 -17.39
C VAL A 37 -6.39 8.57 -15.88
N MET A 38 -5.23 8.31 -15.28
CA MET A 38 -5.05 8.48 -13.84
C MET A 38 -5.32 9.93 -13.40
N ARG A 39 -4.77 10.93 -14.10
CA ARG A 39 -4.93 12.34 -13.73
C ARG A 39 -6.33 12.90 -14.01
N SER A 40 -6.95 12.49 -15.12
CA SER A 40 -8.17 13.12 -15.63
C SER A 40 -9.45 12.42 -15.17
N VAL A 41 -9.38 11.11 -14.87
CA VAL A 41 -10.57 10.28 -14.57
C VAL A 41 -10.51 9.69 -13.17
N MET A 42 -9.34 9.18 -12.77
CA MET A 42 -9.22 8.50 -11.49
C MET A 42 -9.18 9.48 -10.30
N LYS A 43 -9.70 9.01 -9.18
CA LYS A 43 -9.81 9.75 -7.92
C LYS A 43 -9.04 9.03 -6.81
N PRO A 44 -8.20 9.74 -6.03
CA PRO A 44 -7.57 9.20 -4.83
C PRO A 44 -8.60 8.60 -3.87
N ASN A 45 -8.24 7.50 -3.21
CA ASN A 45 -9.03 6.70 -2.26
C ASN A 45 -10.32 6.08 -2.82
N VAL A 46 -10.54 6.17 -4.13
CA VAL A 46 -11.65 5.49 -4.84
C VAL A 46 -11.10 4.53 -5.89
N HIS A 47 -10.19 5.02 -6.72
CA HIS A 47 -9.61 4.27 -7.84
C HIS A 47 -8.20 3.77 -7.53
N TYR A 48 -7.48 4.50 -6.69
CA TYR A 48 -6.17 4.13 -6.17
C TYR A 48 -5.98 4.74 -4.78
N GLY A 49 -5.16 4.15 -3.92
CA GLY A 49 -4.95 4.63 -2.55
C GLY A 49 -3.54 4.39 -2.05
N ALA A 50 -3.05 5.26 -1.16
CA ALA A 50 -1.81 5.02 -0.44
C ALA A 50 -2.09 4.05 0.72
N ILE A 51 -1.17 3.12 0.94
CA ILE A 51 -1.25 2.16 2.05
C ILE A 51 0.01 2.32 2.89
N PRO A 52 -0.09 2.56 4.21
CA PRO A 52 1.08 2.62 5.08
C PRO A 52 1.96 1.38 4.93
N GLY A 53 3.27 1.58 4.78
CA GLY A 53 4.25 0.51 4.54
C GLY A 53 4.35 0.03 3.09
N ALA A 54 3.55 0.56 2.16
CA ALA A 54 3.51 0.12 0.76
C ALA A 54 4.50 0.84 -0.19
N GLY A 55 5.36 1.70 0.36
CA GLY A 55 6.21 2.59 -0.42
C GLY A 55 5.43 3.75 -1.07
N GLU A 56 6.08 4.42 -2.03
CA GLU A 56 5.54 5.66 -2.62
C GLU A 56 4.43 5.42 -3.67
N LYS A 57 4.37 4.23 -4.26
CA LYS A 57 3.43 3.93 -5.34
C LYS A 57 2.03 3.64 -4.77
N PRO A 58 0.98 4.37 -5.19
CA PRO A 58 -0.37 4.07 -4.74
C PRO A 58 -0.81 2.70 -5.22
N THR A 59 -1.61 2.00 -4.43
CA THR A 59 -2.18 0.71 -4.80
C THR A 59 -3.38 0.94 -5.72
N LEU A 60 -3.44 0.20 -6.84
CA LEU A 60 -4.59 0.23 -7.73
C LEU A 60 -5.77 -0.49 -7.09
N LEU A 61 -6.92 0.18 -7.01
CA LEU A 61 -8.16 -0.39 -6.49
C LEU A 61 -9.04 -0.91 -7.62
N LYS A 62 -9.98 -1.80 -7.30
CA LYS A 62 -10.94 -2.37 -8.27
C LYS A 62 -11.59 -1.33 -9.20
N PRO A 63 -12.13 -0.19 -8.72
CA PRO A 63 -12.71 0.82 -9.62
C PRO A 63 -11.69 1.41 -10.60
N GLY A 64 -10.43 1.58 -10.18
CA GLY A 64 -9.36 2.03 -11.07
C GLY A 64 -9.02 1.00 -12.13
N ALA A 65 -8.96 -0.28 -11.76
CA ALA A 65 -8.78 -1.37 -12.71
C ALA A 65 -9.91 -1.43 -13.75
N GLU A 66 -11.15 -1.20 -13.36
CA GLU A 66 -12.30 -1.13 -14.27
C GLU A 66 -12.22 0.05 -15.24
N VAL A 67 -11.79 1.23 -14.76
CA VAL A 67 -11.54 2.39 -15.62
C VAL A 67 -10.47 2.07 -16.67
N LEU A 68 -9.36 1.43 -16.29
CA LEU A 68 -8.32 1.04 -17.24
C LEU A 68 -8.83 0.01 -18.25
N CYS A 69 -9.57 -1.00 -17.81
CA CYS A 69 -10.20 -1.96 -18.73
C CYS A 69 -11.09 -1.25 -19.75
N MET A 70 -11.93 -0.32 -19.29
CA MET A 70 -12.81 0.44 -20.17
C MET A 70 -12.03 1.29 -21.17
N THR A 71 -11.01 2.03 -20.71
CA THR A 71 -10.21 2.91 -21.56
C THR A 71 -9.46 2.13 -22.63
N PHE A 72 -8.82 1.01 -22.25
CA PHE A 72 -7.99 0.23 -23.16
C PHE A 72 -8.75 -0.90 -23.86
N ARG A 73 -10.09 -0.91 -23.76
CA ARG A 73 -10.97 -1.91 -24.40
C ARG A 73 -10.57 -3.34 -24.03
N ILE A 74 -10.35 -3.59 -22.75
CA ILE A 74 -10.00 -4.90 -22.20
C ILE A 74 -11.28 -5.53 -21.63
N ALA A 75 -11.61 -6.72 -22.08
CA ALA A 75 -12.59 -7.61 -21.45
C ALA A 75 -11.85 -8.57 -20.53
N ASP A 76 -12.33 -8.71 -19.30
CA ASP A 76 -11.85 -9.71 -18.34
C ASP A 76 -12.66 -11.01 -18.42
N GLU A 77 -11.94 -12.12 -18.64
CA GLU A 77 -12.47 -13.49 -18.61
C GLU A 77 -11.80 -14.25 -17.44
N TYR A 78 -12.54 -15.11 -16.74
CA TYR A 78 -12.01 -15.84 -15.58
C TYR A 78 -12.00 -17.35 -15.81
N GLU A 79 -10.83 -17.96 -15.60
CA GLU A 79 -10.68 -19.39 -15.39
C GLU A 79 -10.56 -19.63 -13.88
N ILE A 80 -11.51 -20.39 -13.31
CA ILE A 80 -11.59 -20.61 -11.86
C ILE A 80 -11.24 -22.07 -11.56
N VAL A 81 -10.32 -22.27 -10.63
CA VAL A 81 -9.95 -23.57 -10.07
C VAL A 81 -10.38 -23.60 -8.61
N ASP A 82 -11.29 -24.52 -8.29
CA ASP A 82 -11.69 -24.81 -6.92
C ASP A 82 -10.66 -25.75 -6.27
N LEU A 83 -10.04 -25.29 -5.19
CA LEU A 83 -9.04 -25.99 -4.39
C LEU A 83 -9.55 -26.25 -2.97
N SER A 84 -10.87 -26.21 -2.77
CA SER A 84 -11.51 -26.37 -1.47
C SER A 84 -11.28 -27.76 -0.89
N THR A 85 -11.24 -27.81 0.44
CA THR A 85 -11.19 -29.04 1.24
C THR A 85 -12.39 -29.08 2.18
N ALA A 86 -12.61 -30.19 2.87
CA ALA A 86 -13.71 -30.31 3.84
C ALA A 86 -13.68 -29.23 4.95
N GLY A 87 -12.52 -28.62 5.22
CA GLY A 87 -12.37 -27.59 6.26
C GLY A 87 -12.15 -26.17 5.75
N ALA A 88 -11.98 -25.95 4.45
CA ALA A 88 -11.63 -24.64 3.94
C ALA A 88 -12.07 -24.46 2.49
N VAL A 89 -12.60 -23.29 2.18
CA VAL A 89 -12.88 -22.88 0.81
C VAL A 89 -11.66 -22.16 0.26
N ARG A 90 -11.23 -22.53 -0.95
CA ARG A 90 -10.07 -21.92 -1.62
C ARG A 90 -10.28 -21.88 -3.12
N TYR A 91 -10.08 -20.70 -3.70
CA TYR A 91 -10.15 -20.51 -5.15
C TYR A 91 -8.85 -19.96 -5.67
N ARG A 92 -8.36 -20.55 -6.76
CA ARG A 92 -7.34 -19.94 -7.62
C ARG A 92 -8.00 -19.50 -8.91
N VAL A 93 -7.83 -18.24 -9.25
CA VAL A 93 -8.46 -17.61 -10.39
C VAL A 93 -7.39 -17.05 -11.31
N LYS A 94 -7.49 -17.36 -12.60
CA LYS A 94 -6.72 -16.72 -13.66
C LYS A 94 -7.65 -15.80 -14.44
N CYS A 95 -7.36 -14.50 -14.40
CA CYS A 95 -8.06 -13.51 -15.19
C CYS A 95 -7.29 -13.29 -16.49
N ILE A 96 -7.95 -13.45 -17.64
CA ILE A 96 -7.41 -13.25 -18.97
C ILE A 96 -7.99 -11.94 -19.51
N GLY A 97 -7.10 -11.03 -19.90
CA GLY A 97 -7.48 -9.79 -20.59
C GLY A 97 -7.54 -10.04 -22.09
N ARG A 98 -8.69 -9.78 -22.71
CA ARG A 98 -8.86 -9.81 -24.17
C ARG A 98 -9.23 -8.46 -24.71
N HIS A 99 -8.74 -8.12 -25.89
CA HIS A 99 -9.19 -6.90 -26.54
C HIS A 99 -10.65 -7.06 -27.00
N GLN A 100 -11.53 -6.14 -26.59
CA GLN A 100 -12.99 -6.24 -26.76
C GLN A 100 -13.42 -6.37 -28.23
N ALA A 101 -12.73 -5.69 -29.14
CA ALA A 101 -13.12 -5.68 -30.55
C ALA A 101 -12.52 -6.86 -31.35
N THR A 102 -11.31 -7.31 -30.99
CA THR A 102 -10.57 -8.31 -31.80
C THR A 102 -10.53 -9.69 -31.15
N GLY A 103 -10.87 -9.82 -29.87
CA GLY A 103 -10.78 -11.07 -29.11
C GLY A 103 -9.36 -11.55 -28.78
N VAL A 104 -8.33 -10.83 -29.26
CA VAL A 104 -6.92 -11.16 -29.04
C VAL A 104 -6.62 -11.14 -27.55
N ALA A 105 -5.99 -12.21 -27.05
CA ALA A 105 -5.49 -12.26 -25.68
C ALA A 105 -4.31 -11.32 -25.51
N LEU A 106 -4.39 -10.45 -24.51
CA LEU A 106 -3.41 -9.40 -24.23
C LEU A 106 -2.46 -9.79 -23.10
N GLY A 107 -2.94 -10.62 -22.18
CA GLY A 107 -2.21 -11.06 -21.01
C GLY A 107 -3.13 -11.63 -19.95
N SER A 108 -2.57 -12.00 -18.80
CA SER A 108 -3.34 -12.54 -17.69
C SER A 108 -2.76 -12.16 -16.34
N GLY A 109 -3.58 -12.29 -15.31
CA GLY A 109 -3.21 -12.15 -13.90
C GLY A 109 -3.74 -13.31 -13.08
N LEU A 110 -3.02 -13.68 -12.03
CA LEU A 110 -3.41 -14.72 -11.10
C LEU A 110 -3.88 -14.08 -9.80
N GLY A 111 -4.92 -14.66 -9.21
CA GLY A 111 -5.42 -14.33 -7.89
C GLY A 111 -5.75 -15.61 -7.15
N GLU A 112 -5.54 -15.59 -5.84
CA GLU A 112 -5.92 -16.70 -4.97
C GLU A 112 -6.51 -16.12 -3.69
N ALA A 113 -7.53 -16.76 -3.15
CA ALA A 113 -8.04 -16.44 -1.82
C ALA A 113 -8.53 -17.71 -1.12
N SER A 114 -8.49 -17.70 0.21
CA SER A 114 -8.97 -18.83 1.03
C SER A 114 -9.63 -18.37 2.32
N THR A 115 -10.61 -19.14 2.80
CA THR A 115 -11.15 -19.00 4.16
C THR A 115 -10.11 -19.29 5.24
N ASP A 116 -8.95 -19.87 4.90
CA ASP A 116 -7.83 -20.02 5.82
C ASP A 116 -7.03 -18.72 6.04
N GLU A 117 -7.25 -17.67 5.23
CA GLU A 117 -6.69 -16.35 5.51
C GLU A 117 -7.20 -15.84 6.87
N GLU A 118 -6.32 -15.25 7.67
CA GLU A 118 -6.63 -14.90 9.07
C GLU A 118 -7.92 -14.08 9.23
N LYS A 119 -8.13 -13.09 8.35
CA LYS A 119 -9.30 -12.20 8.31
C LYS A 119 -10.63 -12.91 8.02
N TYR A 120 -10.60 -14.10 7.41
CA TYR A 120 -11.77 -14.92 7.11
C TYR A 120 -11.91 -16.07 8.10
N ARG A 121 -10.78 -16.67 8.49
CA ARG A 121 -10.72 -17.85 9.35
C ARG A 121 -11.24 -17.57 10.76
N TRP A 122 -11.04 -16.36 11.28
CA TRP A 122 -11.29 -16.04 12.67
C TRP A 122 -12.26 -14.87 12.83
N ARG A 123 -13.30 -15.08 13.64
CA ARG A 123 -14.19 -14.02 14.12
C ARG A 123 -14.09 -13.88 15.63
N LYS A 124 -14.38 -12.69 16.15
CA LYS A 124 -14.51 -12.49 17.59
C LYS A 124 -15.66 -13.35 18.13
N ALA A 125 -15.45 -13.99 19.28
CA ALA A 125 -16.55 -14.62 20.00
C ALA A 125 -17.56 -13.55 20.45
N VAL A 126 -18.85 -13.87 20.35
CA VAL A 126 -19.95 -13.00 20.75
C VAL A 126 -19.95 -12.82 22.27
N CYS A 127 -19.65 -13.88 23.02
CA CYS A 127 -19.55 -13.88 24.47
C CYS A 127 -18.61 -14.98 24.96
N ASP A 128 -18.24 -14.91 26.24
CA ASP A 128 -17.36 -15.90 26.89
C ASP A 128 -17.95 -17.32 26.82
N ALA A 129 -19.27 -17.46 26.98
CA ALA A 129 -19.95 -18.76 26.89
C ALA A 129 -19.81 -19.41 25.49
N GLU A 130 -19.86 -18.62 24.40
CA GLU A 130 -19.61 -19.12 23.05
C GLU A 130 -18.16 -19.58 22.91
N PHE A 131 -17.20 -18.82 23.43
CA PHE A 131 -15.79 -19.17 23.37
C PHE A 131 -15.48 -20.42 24.20
N GLU A 132 -16.02 -20.53 25.41
CA GLU A 132 -15.83 -21.68 26.30
C GLU A 132 -16.45 -22.95 25.71
N GLY A 133 -17.67 -22.85 25.15
CA GLY A 133 -18.39 -23.95 24.51
C GLY A 133 -17.82 -24.39 23.16
N THR A 134 -17.02 -23.55 22.51
CA THR A 134 -16.37 -23.90 21.23
C THR A 134 -15.22 -24.90 21.47
N PRO A 135 -15.07 -25.95 20.64
CA PRO A 135 -13.94 -26.88 20.73
C PRO A 135 -12.56 -26.20 20.65
N ALA A 136 -11.56 -26.77 21.31
CA ALA A 136 -10.22 -26.17 21.45
C ALA A 136 -9.53 -25.90 20.09
N GLU A 137 -9.74 -26.78 19.12
CA GLU A 137 -9.23 -26.68 17.76
C GLU A 137 -9.92 -25.61 16.89
N MET A 138 -11.09 -25.12 17.34
CA MET A 138 -11.87 -24.11 16.65
C MET A 138 -11.82 -22.75 17.33
N LYS A 139 -10.97 -22.56 18.35
CA LYS A 139 -10.82 -21.29 19.06
C LYS A 139 -9.38 -20.92 19.29
N ARG A 140 -9.13 -19.63 19.43
CA ARG A 140 -7.83 -19.09 19.81
C ARG A 140 -7.97 -17.78 20.58
N THR A 141 -6.98 -17.47 21.40
CA THR A 141 -6.79 -16.13 21.94
C THR A 141 -5.76 -15.41 21.06
N LYS A 142 -6.19 -14.41 20.30
CA LYS A 142 -5.30 -13.56 19.52
C LYS A 142 -4.72 -12.47 20.44
N TYR A 143 -3.42 -12.27 20.36
CA TYR A 143 -2.71 -11.21 21.05
C TYR A 143 -2.36 -10.13 20.03
N GLY A 144 -2.71 -8.88 20.33
CA GLY A 144 -2.37 -7.72 19.51
C GLY A 144 -1.63 -6.66 20.32
N ARG A 145 -0.90 -5.78 19.64
CA ARG A 145 -0.19 -4.67 20.26
C ARG A 145 -1.08 -3.43 20.29
N LYS A 146 -0.92 -2.61 21.33
CA LYS A 146 -1.50 -1.28 21.39
C LYS A 146 -0.48 -0.34 22.01
N SER A 147 -0.63 0.97 21.79
CA SER A 147 0.23 1.96 22.44
C SER A 147 0.32 1.72 23.96
N GLY A 148 1.54 1.46 24.45
CA GLY A 148 1.80 1.19 25.87
C GLY A 148 1.37 -0.18 26.39
N GLY A 149 1.08 -1.18 25.55
CA GLY A 149 0.80 -2.55 26.02
C GLY A 149 0.31 -3.53 24.96
N HIS A 150 -0.48 -4.51 25.41
CA HIS A 150 -1.10 -5.52 24.55
C HIS A 150 -2.60 -5.62 24.82
N TYR A 151 -3.32 -6.21 23.88
CA TYR A 151 -4.72 -6.58 24.04
C TYR A 151 -4.92 -8.04 23.60
N THR A 152 -5.93 -8.69 24.16
CA THR A 152 -6.31 -10.05 23.81
C THR A 152 -7.71 -10.07 23.25
N VAL A 153 -7.92 -10.88 22.20
CA VAL A 153 -9.23 -11.09 21.60
C VAL A 153 -9.48 -12.58 21.55
N GLN A 154 -10.55 -13.02 22.21
CA GLN A 154 -11.07 -14.36 22.05
C GLN A 154 -11.72 -14.50 20.67
N GLN A 155 -11.21 -15.43 19.88
CA GLN A 155 -11.67 -15.69 18.53
C GLN A 155 -12.05 -17.15 18.35
N ILE A 156 -13.06 -17.37 17.53
CA ILE A 156 -13.49 -18.69 17.10
C ILE A 156 -13.47 -18.78 15.58
N ARG A 157 -13.42 -20.00 15.07
CA ARG A 157 -13.36 -20.29 13.65
C ARG A 157 -14.70 -19.89 13.00
N THR A 158 -14.63 -19.20 11.87
CA THR A 158 -15.80 -18.91 11.05
C THR A 158 -16.20 -20.14 10.24
N GLU A 159 -17.50 -20.31 9.97
CA GLU A 159 -18.00 -21.33 9.06
C GLU A 159 -17.48 -21.04 7.62
N PRO A 160 -16.64 -21.92 7.03
CA PRO A 160 -16.07 -21.68 5.71
C PRO A 160 -17.11 -21.51 4.60
N ALA A 161 -18.23 -22.24 4.68
CA ALA A 161 -19.28 -22.19 3.66
C ALA A 161 -19.89 -20.78 3.52
N ASP A 162 -20.08 -20.06 4.63
CA ASP A 162 -20.65 -18.71 4.65
C ASP A 162 -19.77 -17.68 3.93
N LEU A 163 -18.47 -17.97 3.83
CA LEU A 163 -17.49 -17.09 3.20
C LEU A 163 -17.11 -17.51 1.77
N ALA A 164 -17.67 -18.59 1.24
CA ALA A 164 -17.27 -19.12 -0.07
C ALA A 164 -17.35 -18.07 -1.20
N ASN A 165 -18.48 -17.37 -1.32
CA ASN A 165 -18.66 -16.33 -2.33
C ASN A 165 -17.76 -15.11 -2.08
N THR A 166 -17.53 -14.75 -0.82
CA THR A 166 -16.62 -13.67 -0.45
C THR A 166 -15.21 -13.98 -0.94
N VAL A 167 -14.72 -15.19 -0.65
CA VAL A 167 -13.40 -15.66 -1.07
C VAL A 167 -13.30 -15.75 -2.60
N LEU A 168 -14.32 -16.26 -3.28
CA LEU A 168 -14.33 -16.29 -4.75
C LEU A 168 -14.21 -14.88 -5.35
N LYS A 169 -15.03 -13.93 -4.89
CA LYS A 169 -14.99 -12.54 -5.36
C LYS A 169 -13.65 -11.88 -5.07
N MET A 170 -13.01 -12.23 -3.96
CA MET A 170 -11.68 -11.74 -3.61
C MET A 170 -10.60 -12.30 -4.53
N ALA A 171 -10.64 -13.61 -4.83
CA ALA A 171 -9.72 -14.21 -5.80
C ALA A 171 -9.87 -13.58 -7.19
N CYS A 172 -11.12 -13.35 -7.66
CA CYS A 172 -11.37 -12.65 -8.92
C CYS A 172 -10.85 -11.20 -8.90
N LYS A 173 -11.03 -10.48 -7.79
CA LYS A 173 -10.53 -9.10 -7.64
C LYS A 173 -9.00 -9.05 -7.76
N ARG A 174 -8.29 -9.91 -7.02
CA ARG A 174 -6.81 -10.04 -7.08
C ARG A 174 -6.35 -10.37 -8.51
N ALA A 175 -7.00 -11.35 -9.15
CA ALA A 175 -6.68 -11.76 -10.51
C ALA A 175 -6.89 -10.62 -11.52
N LYS A 176 -7.97 -9.85 -11.40
CA LYS A 176 -8.27 -8.70 -12.27
C LYS A 176 -7.23 -7.60 -12.13
N ILE A 177 -6.87 -7.23 -10.90
CA ILE A 177 -5.88 -6.18 -10.65
C ILE A 177 -4.53 -6.60 -11.23
N ALA A 178 -4.09 -7.83 -10.96
CA ALA A 178 -2.86 -8.37 -11.54
C ALA A 178 -2.90 -8.36 -13.08
N MET A 179 -4.02 -8.77 -13.69
CA MET A 179 -4.19 -8.78 -15.14
C MET A 179 -4.08 -7.37 -15.72
N VAL A 180 -4.78 -6.40 -15.13
CA VAL A 180 -4.77 -5.02 -15.61
C VAL A 180 -3.37 -4.41 -15.52
N LEU A 181 -2.66 -4.61 -14.40
CA LEU A 181 -1.29 -4.13 -14.24
C LEU A 181 -0.35 -4.74 -15.30
N ASN A 182 -0.48 -6.04 -15.56
CA ASN A 182 0.32 -6.75 -16.57
C ASN A 182 0.01 -6.26 -18.00
N VAL A 183 -1.27 -6.17 -18.36
CA VAL A 183 -1.70 -5.81 -19.72
C VAL A 183 -1.44 -4.34 -20.04
N THR A 184 -1.66 -3.45 -19.07
CA THR A 184 -1.50 -2.00 -19.27
C THR A 184 -0.11 -1.49 -18.92
N ALA A 185 0.80 -2.35 -18.44
CA ALA A 185 2.10 -1.97 -17.92
C ALA A 185 2.03 -0.86 -16.83
N ALA A 186 0.94 -0.84 -16.07
CA ALA A 186 0.68 0.21 -15.09
C ALA A 186 1.39 -0.02 -13.74
N SER A 187 2.16 -1.11 -13.58
CA SER A 187 2.96 -1.39 -12.38
C SER A 187 4.05 -0.35 -12.11
N ASP A 188 4.40 0.48 -13.10
CA ASP A 188 5.30 1.60 -12.84
C ASP A 188 4.61 2.71 -12.01
N MET A 189 3.28 2.86 -12.15
CA MET A 189 2.50 3.87 -11.45
C MET A 189 1.82 3.34 -10.20
N PHE A 190 1.46 2.05 -10.19
CA PHE A 190 0.70 1.44 -9.12
C PHE A 190 1.41 0.24 -8.49
N SER A 191 1.29 0.09 -7.17
CA SER A 191 1.69 -1.12 -6.45
C SER A 191 0.62 -2.20 -6.52
N GLN A 192 1.03 -3.46 -6.36
CA GLN A 192 0.15 -4.63 -6.38
C GLN A 192 -0.19 -5.10 -4.95
N ASP A 193 -1.36 -5.71 -4.77
CA ASP A 193 -1.75 -6.61 -3.66
C ASP A 193 -1.74 -6.06 -2.22
N LEU A 194 -1.51 -4.76 -2.03
CA LEU A 194 -1.47 -4.17 -0.69
C LEU A 194 -2.86 -3.75 -0.18
N GLU A 195 -3.87 -3.66 -1.06
CA GLU A 195 -5.24 -3.28 -0.73
C GLU A 195 -5.96 -4.28 0.19
N ASP A 196 -5.39 -5.47 0.33
CA ASP A 196 -5.93 -6.57 1.11
C ASP A 196 -5.21 -6.80 2.45
N LEU A 197 -4.25 -5.94 2.79
CA LEU A 197 -3.57 -5.96 4.08
C LEU A 197 -4.61 -5.84 5.21
N ASP A 198 -4.45 -6.68 6.23
CA ASP A 198 -5.27 -6.61 7.44
C ASP A 198 -5.14 -5.19 8.05
N ALA A 199 -6.25 -4.60 8.48
CA ALA A 199 -6.26 -3.31 9.15
C ALA A 199 -5.31 -3.26 10.35
N GLU A 200 -5.09 -4.39 11.02
CA GLU A 200 -4.08 -4.49 12.08
C GLU A 200 -2.65 -4.42 11.54
N LEU A 201 -2.37 -5.09 10.43
CA LEU A 201 -1.06 -5.02 9.77
C LEU A 201 -0.80 -3.61 9.22
N VAL A 202 -1.81 -2.97 8.62
CA VAL A 202 -1.73 -1.57 8.18
C VAL A 202 -1.44 -0.64 9.36
N ARG A 203 -2.10 -0.85 10.51
CA ARG A 203 -1.81 -0.08 11.74
C ARG A 203 -0.37 -0.28 12.21
N HIS A 204 0.12 -1.51 12.25
CA HIS A 204 1.50 -1.78 12.67
C HIS A 204 2.52 -1.13 11.73
N LEU A 205 2.33 -1.25 10.41
CA LEU A 205 3.19 -0.59 9.43
C LEU A 205 3.17 0.94 9.60
N ALA A 206 2.00 1.52 9.85
CA ALA A 206 1.88 2.95 10.11
C ALA A 206 2.54 3.38 11.44
N GLU A 207 2.47 2.56 12.48
CA GLU A 207 3.14 2.79 13.77
C GLU A 207 4.67 2.73 13.61
N ASP A 208 5.18 1.71 12.92
CA ASP A 208 6.62 1.52 12.64
C ASP A 208 7.18 2.67 11.77
N GLU A 209 6.46 3.09 10.73
CA GLU A 209 6.83 4.26 9.90
C GLU A 209 6.85 5.54 10.72
N ARG A 210 5.83 5.76 11.57
CA ARG A 210 5.79 6.92 12.46
C ARG A 210 6.95 6.90 13.45
N GLU A 211 7.28 5.76 14.02
CA GLU A 211 8.41 5.62 14.95
C GLU A 211 9.74 5.90 14.25
N THR A 212 9.93 5.36 13.05
CA THR A 212 11.11 5.62 12.20
C THR A 212 11.24 7.12 11.88
N HIS A 213 10.17 7.76 11.41
CA HIS A 213 10.16 9.19 11.14
C HIS A 213 10.45 10.02 12.40
N MET A 214 9.86 9.64 13.55
CA MET A 214 10.14 10.33 14.81
C MET A 214 11.59 10.14 15.26
N LEU A 215 12.22 9.00 15.00
CA LEU A 215 13.65 8.79 15.27
C LEU A 215 14.53 9.72 14.40
N GLU A 216 14.20 9.89 13.13
CA GLU A 216 14.88 10.85 12.25
C GLU A 216 14.72 12.30 12.75
N VAL A 217 13.48 12.71 13.07
CA VAL A 217 13.18 14.04 13.62
C VAL A 217 13.95 14.27 14.93
N ARG A 218 13.96 13.29 15.85
CA ARG A 218 14.76 13.35 17.09
C ARG A 218 16.24 13.57 16.77
N THR A 219 16.77 12.83 15.82
CA THR A 219 18.20 12.86 15.44
C THR A 219 18.56 14.19 14.78
N GLU A 220 17.73 14.69 13.86
CA GLU A 220 17.89 15.99 13.21
C GLU A 220 17.93 17.12 14.24
N TRP A 221 16.95 17.16 15.15
CA TRP A 221 16.86 18.23 16.14
C TRP A 221 17.97 18.18 17.18
N VAL A 222 18.39 16.99 17.61
CA VAL A 222 19.57 16.82 18.47
C VAL A 222 20.83 17.31 17.75
N THR A 223 21.03 16.92 16.48
CA THR A 223 22.18 17.34 15.68
C THR A 223 22.20 18.86 15.48
N ARG A 224 21.04 19.45 15.18
CA ARG A 224 20.87 20.89 15.04
C ARG A 224 21.17 21.64 16.34
N ALA A 225 20.74 21.11 17.48
CA ALA A 225 21.09 21.67 18.80
C ALA A 225 22.60 21.61 19.03
N GLN A 226 23.26 20.50 18.71
CA GLN A 226 24.72 20.34 18.87
C GLN A 226 25.53 21.24 17.92
N ALA A 227 25.00 21.52 16.72
CA ALA A 227 25.67 22.33 15.71
C ALA A 227 25.56 23.86 15.93
N ALA A 228 24.73 24.32 16.88
CA ALA A 228 24.56 25.75 17.15
C ALA A 228 25.90 26.41 17.51
N ALA A 229 26.25 27.51 16.84
CA ALA A 229 27.54 28.18 17.01
C ALA A 229 27.57 29.15 18.19
N ASN A 230 26.42 29.72 18.54
CA ASN A 230 26.27 30.75 19.58
C ASN A 230 24.96 30.58 20.37
N GLU A 231 24.82 31.34 21.46
CA GLU A 231 23.67 31.23 22.37
C GLU A 231 22.33 31.62 21.70
N ASP A 232 22.35 32.57 20.76
CA ASP A 232 21.16 33.00 20.03
C ASP A 232 20.63 31.92 19.07
N GLU A 233 21.52 31.27 18.31
CA GLU A 233 21.19 30.13 17.46
C GLU A 233 20.66 28.94 18.26
N LEU A 234 21.27 28.67 19.42
CA LEU A 234 20.83 27.60 20.30
C LEU A 234 19.44 27.89 20.88
N ARG A 235 19.18 29.14 21.27
CA ARG A 235 17.87 29.57 21.80
C ARG A 235 16.77 29.51 20.73
N ALA A 236 17.09 29.91 19.50
CA ALA A 236 16.18 29.80 18.36
C ALA A 236 15.86 28.33 18.05
N THR A 237 16.89 27.47 18.02
CA THR A 237 16.76 26.03 17.81
C THR A 237 15.93 25.38 18.91
N MET A 238 16.17 25.73 20.17
CA MET A 238 15.37 25.28 21.32
C MET A 238 13.89 25.63 21.14
N LYS A 239 13.57 26.91 20.87
CA LYS A 239 12.17 27.36 20.70
C LYS A 239 11.45 26.63 19.57
N ALA A 240 12.15 26.35 18.47
CA ALA A 240 11.58 25.65 17.33
C ALA A 240 11.40 24.15 17.62
N GLY A 241 12.42 23.47 18.17
CA GLY A 241 12.36 22.04 18.48
C GLY A 241 11.33 21.71 19.55
N VAL A 242 11.17 22.56 20.58
CA VAL A 242 10.12 22.38 21.61
C VAL A 242 8.72 22.35 20.98
N LYS A 243 8.43 23.22 20.00
CA LYS A 243 7.14 23.21 19.29
C LYS A 243 6.92 21.92 18.53
N VAL A 244 7.97 21.38 17.89
CA VAL A 244 7.90 20.12 17.14
C VAL A 244 7.56 18.95 18.07
N PHE A 245 8.31 18.76 19.15
CA PHE A 245 8.06 17.64 20.08
C PHE A 245 6.73 17.77 20.86
N GLN A 246 6.29 19.00 21.17
CA GLN A 246 4.98 19.23 21.77
C GLN A 246 3.83 18.91 20.81
N ALA A 247 3.94 19.33 19.55
CA ALA A 247 2.95 19.01 18.52
C ALA A 247 2.86 17.49 18.27
N ALA A 248 4.00 16.79 18.27
CA ALA A 248 4.08 15.35 18.10
C ALA A 248 3.70 14.54 19.36
N ARG A 249 3.53 15.21 20.52
CA ARG A 249 3.33 14.60 21.85
C ARG A 249 4.44 13.59 22.22
N ASP A 250 5.67 13.86 21.79
CA ASP A 250 6.81 12.97 21.96
C ASP A 250 7.65 13.37 23.17
N GLN A 251 7.31 12.83 24.34
CA GLN A 251 7.99 13.17 25.59
C GLN A 251 9.43 12.69 25.63
N ASP A 252 9.73 11.53 25.05
CA ASP A 252 11.08 10.97 25.09
C ASP A 252 12.01 11.70 24.11
N GLY A 253 11.50 12.06 22.92
CA GLY A 253 12.23 12.95 22.01
C GLY A 253 12.49 14.33 22.62
N TYR A 254 11.51 14.91 23.32
CA TYR A 254 11.69 16.18 24.04
C TYR A 254 12.82 16.08 25.09
N LYS A 255 12.86 15.01 25.90
CA LYS A 255 13.90 14.82 26.92
C LYS A 255 15.30 14.73 26.27
N GLN A 256 15.43 13.94 25.20
CA GLN A 256 16.70 13.78 24.49
C GLN A 256 17.18 15.10 23.89
N PHE A 257 16.28 15.84 23.23
CA PHE A 257 16.57 17.16 22.67
C PHE A 257 16.93 18.19 23.76
N ALA A 258 16.18 18.24 24.85
CA ALA A 258 16.44 19.16 25.96
C ALA A 258 17.82 18.89 26.60
N ALA A 259 18.20 17.61 26.77
CA ALA A 259 19.53 17.24 27.25
C ALA A 259 20.65 17.71 26.29
N ALA A 260 20.45 17.57 24.98
CA ALA A 260 21.39 18.05 23.97
C ALA A 260 21.54 19.58 23.99
N VAL A 261 20.45 20.32 24.12
CA VAL A 261 20.45 21.79 24.24
C VAL A 261 21.19 22.23 25.51
N GLN A 262 20.92 21.59 26.65
CA GLN A 262 21.60 21.92 27.91
C GLN A 262 23.12 21.67 27.82
N LYS A 263 23.52 20.52 27.27
CA LYS A 263 24.93 20.17 27.08
C LYS A 263 25.61 21.21 26.18
N ARG A 264 25.02 21.52 25.02
CA ARG A 264 25.60 22.51 24.10
C ARG A 264 25.68 23.91 24.71
N GLY A 265 24.66 24.32 25.47
CA GLY A 265 24.65 25.60 26.17
C GLY A 265 25.78 25.72 27.19
N ALA A 266 26.17 24.63 27.85
CA ALA A 266 27.32 24.60 28.75
C ALA A 266 28.66 24.71 27.99
N GLU A 267 28.79 24.05 26.83
CA GLU A 267 29.98 24.14 25.96
C GLU A 267 30.19 25.56 25.41
N ILE A 268 29.12 26.24 24.98
CA ILE A 268 29.18 27.62 24.47
C ILE A 268 29.56 28.62 25.60
N LYS A 269 29.22 28.30 26.85
CA LYS A 269 29.51 29.15 28.03
C LYS A 269 30.90 28.92 28.63
N GLN A 270 31.58 27.82 28.30
CA GLN A 270 32.99 27.65 28.67
C GLN A 270 33.83 28.65 27.85
N PRO A 271 34.62 29.53 28.49
CA PRO A 271 35.44 30.48 27.75
C PRO A 271 36.44 29.72 26.88
N GLN A 272 36.67 30.18 25.65
CA GLN A 272 37.86 29.86 24.85
C GLN A 272 39.11 30.34 25.62
N GLY A 273 39.52 29.59 26.65
CA GLY A 273 40.76 29.75 27.38
C GLY A 273 41.60 28.50 27.18
N ASP A 274 42.86 28.70 26.80
CA ASP A 274 43.92 27.70 26.59
C ASP A 274 44.02 27.08 25.18
N ARG A 275 44.26 27.93 24.19
CA ARG A 275 45.24 27.62 23.12
C ARG A 275 46.23 28.78 23.01
N ASN A 276 47.27 28.73 23.83
CA ASN A 276 48.60 29.28 23.56
C ASN A 276 49.55 28.73 24.63
N ALA A 277 50.17 27.60 24.32
CA ALA A 277 51.48 27.22 24.80
C ALA A 277 52.39 27.11 23.57
#